data_AF-A0A7S4CPI2-F1
#
_entry.id   AF-A0A7S4CPI2-F1
#
_cell.length_a   1.000
_cell.length_b   1.000
_cell.length_c   1.000
_cell.angle_alpha   90.00
_cell.angle_beta   90.00
_cell.angle_gamma   90.00
#
_symmetry.space_group_name_H-M   'P 1'
#
loop_
_entity.id
_entity.type
_entity.pdbx_description
1 polymer ?
#
loop_
_entity_poly.entity_id
_entity_poly.type
_entity_poly.pdbx_seq_one_letter_code
_entity_poly.pdbx_strand_id
1 'polypeptide(L)'
;RAFGGSIPGVRMALDKRLKDLPEFSSQFREHFLGLYKWTQERSFADYVGIYVFFLMVIQFILFIYEHLYDWLGLRWRFPDSEKEQPVEIGRGAALRYDTPLKGWYEVTKTVLMVASGLALLRFLMGITTFLVAVVSLNIMTLVDNPRWFQFWGYTTTFWIYCIMFSLGFYKIKIYGSCAPRSKVKVLLANHTAMVEVLVMYVAAGLPSFVSRMENLAIPLFSGIIRASDAILVDRSD
;
A
#
# COMPACT_ATOMS: atom_id res chain seq x y z
N ARG A 1 -12.78 30.55 11.10
CA ARG A 1 -13.60 31.74 10.82
C ARG A 1 -12.77 32.70 9.99
N ALA A 2 -12.95 32.72 8.66
CA ALA A 2 -12.61 33.83 7.73
C ALA A 2 -12.46 33.28 6.30
N PHE A 3 -13.55 32.87 5.64
CA PHE A 3 -13.69 32.79 4.17
C PHE A 3 -15.18 32.61 3.81
N GLY A 4 -16.04 33.48 4.35
CA GLY A 4 -17.50 33.40 4.21
C GLY A 4 -18.15 34.73 3.85
N GLY A 5 -17.41 35.66 3.24
CA GLY A 5 -17.95 36.92 2.76
C GLY A 5 -18.35 36.80 1.30
N SER A 6 -19.58 36.37 1.01
CA SER A 6 -20.13 36.51 -0.33
C SER A 6 -20.28 37.99 -0.63
N ILE A 7 -19.52 38.53 -1.59
CA ILE A 7 -19.61 39.94 -2.01
C ILE A 7 -20.99 40.12 -2.67
N PRO A 8 -21.93 40.88 -2.07
CA PRO A 8 -23.31 40.95 -2.54
C PRO A 8 -23.43 41.42 -3.99
N GLY A 9 -22.49 42.28 -4.44
CA GLY A 9 -22.44 42.81 -5.80
C GLY A 9 -22.05 41.79 -6.88
N VAL A 10 -21.23 40.79 -6.56
CA VAL A 10 -20.80 39.76 -7.54
C VAL A 10 -21.98 38.85 -7.89
N ARG A 11 -22.80 38.49 -6.88
CA ARG A 11 -24.00 37.67 -7.07
C ARG A 11 -25.02 38.35 -7.98
N MET A 12 -25.23 39.65 -7.79
CA MET A 12 -26.18 40.43 -8.59
C MET A 12 -25.70 40.67 -10.03
N ALA A 13 -24.39 40.87 -10.22
CA ALA A 13 -23.78 41.06 -11.53
C ALA A 13 -23.75 39.76 -12.37
N LEU A 14 -23.47 38.62 -11.73
CA LEU A 14 -23.49 37.30 -12.38
C LEU A 14 -24.90 36.95 -12.85
N ASP A 15 -25.90 37.15 -11.98
CA ASP A 15 -27.29 36.77 -12.25
C ASP A 15 -27.94 37.65 -13.33
N LYS A 16 -27.47 38.89 -13.50
CA LYS A 16 -27.90 39.78 -14.60
C LYS A 16 -27.29 39.37 -15.95
N ARG A 17 -25.99 39.06 -16.01
CA ARG A 17 -25.34 38.57 -17.26
C ARG A 17 -25.81 37.18 -17.69
N LEU A 18 -26.22 36.34 -16.73
CA LEU A 18 -26.72 34.99 -17.01
C LEU A 18 -28.16 34.96 -17.57
N LYS A 19 -28.89 36.09 -17.55
CA LYS A 19 -30.25 36.22 -18.13
C LYS A 19 -30.26 36.48 -19.63
N ASP A 20 -29.15 36.97 -20.19
CA ASP A 20 -29.07 37.43 -21.59
C ASP A 20 -28.49 36.38 -22.55
N LEU A 21 -28.30 35.13 -22.10
CA LEU A 21 -27.73 34.04 -22.92
C LEU A 21 -28.85 33.19 -23.59
N PRO A 22 -28.66 32.70 -24.84
CA PRO A 22 -29.67 31.97 -25.63
C PRO A 22 -30.02 30.59 -25.04
N GLU A 23 -31.18 30.00 -25.33
CA GLU A 23 -31.72 28.76 -24.70
C GLU A 23 -30.73 27.60 -24.44
N PHE A 24 -29.71 27.36 -25.27
CA PHE A 24 -28.63 26.40 -24.99
C PHE A 24 -27.89 26.67 -23.66
N SER A 25 -27.83 27.93 -23.26
CA SER A 25 -27.28 28.39 -21.99
C SER A 25 -28.19 28.14 -20.79
N SER A 26 -29.48 27.85 -20.97
CA SER A 26 -30.40 27.63 -19.85
C SER A 26 -30.10 26.30 -19.13
N GLN A 27 -29.92 25.21 -19.88
CA GLN A 27 -29.47 23.93 -19.35
C GLN A 27 -28.07 24.03 -18.77
N PHE A 28 -27.13 24.66 -19.48
CA PHE A 28 -25.79 24.90 -18.97
C PHE A 28 -25.81 25.73 -17.67
N ARG A 29 -26.69 26.72 -17.56
CA ARG A 29 -26.88 27.55 -16.37
C ARG A 29 -27.46 26.74 -15.21
N GLU A 30 -28.42 25.85 -15.44
CA GLU A 30 -28.94 24.97 -14.39
C GLU A 30 -27.88 23.99 -13.88
N HIS A 31 -27.12 23.37 -14.79
CA HIS A 31 -26.00 22.50 -14.41
C HIS A 31 -24.91 23.26 -13.66
N PHE A 32 -24.55 24.46 -14.12
CA PHE A 32 -23.53 25.29 -13.49
C PHE A 32 -23.97 25.82 -12.12
N LEU A 33 -25.22 26.28 -11.99
CA LEU A 33 -25.79 26.70 -10.71
C LEU A 33 -25.96 25.53 -9.74
N GLY A 34 -26.32 24.34 -10.24
CA GLY A 34 -26.35 23.11 -9.48
C GLY A 34 -24.96 22.75 -8.93
N LEU A 35 -23.93 22.81 -9.78
CA LEU A 35 -22.54 22.59 -9.37
C LEU A 35 -22.07 23.65 -8.37
N TYR A 36 -22.40 24.93 -8.60
CA TYR A 36 -22.04 26.02 -7.70
C TYR A 36 -22.69 25.87 -6.32
N LYS A 37 -23.99 25.55 -6.26
CA LYS A 37 -24.68 25.26 -4.99
C LYS A 37 -24.08 24.04 -4.30
N TRP A 38 -23.86 22.96 -5.05
CA TRP A 38 -23.18 21.76 -4.56
C TRP A 38 -21.81 22.07 -3.96
N THR A 39 -21.07 23.02 -4.55
CA THR A 39 -19.77 23.44 -4.01
C THR A 39 -19.87 24.34 -2.76
N GLN A 40 -20.91 25.15 -2.64
CA GLN A 40 -21.10 26.08 -1.52
C GLN A 40 -21.62 25.40 -0.25
N GLU A 41 -22.39 24.31 -0.39
CA GLU A 41 -23.02 23.61 0.73
C GLU A 41 -22.08 22.60 1.43
N ARG A 42 -20.99 22.20 0.76
CA ARG A 42 -20.04 21.23 1.31
C ARG A 42 -19.00 21.86 2.21
N SER A 43 -18.74 21.20 3.33
CA SER A 43 -17.63 21.55 4.21
C SER A 43 -16.30 21.18 3.57
N PHE A 44 -15.21 21.81 4.02
CA PHE A 44 -13.86 21.44 3.59
C PHE A 44 -13.56 19.94 3.80
N ALA A 45 -14.10 19.33 4.88
CA ALA A 45 -13.94 17.92 5.16
C ALA A 45 -14.57 17.03 4.08
N ASP A 46 -15.69 17.45 3.48
CA ASP A 46 -16.34 16.70 2.41
C ASP A 46 -15.49 16.67 1.14
N TYR A 47 -14.79 17.76 0.82
CA TYR A 47 -13.87 17.81 -0.30
C TYR A 47 -12.65 16.92 -0.10
N VAL A 48 -12.07 16.95 1.10
CA VAL A 48 -10.96 16.05 1.45
C VAL A 48 -11.43 14.59 1.37
N GLY A 49 -12.63 14.29 1.86
CA GLY A 49 -13.22 12.94 1.79
C GLY A 49 -13.41 12.47 0.35
N ILE A 50 -13.99 13.30 -0.54
CA ILE A 50 -14.12 12.97 -1.97
C ILE A 50 -12.75 12.74 -2.60
N TYR A 51 -11.79 13.61 -2.31
CA TYR A 51 -10.44 13.50 -2.87
C TYR A 51 -9.75 12.20 -2.45
N VAL A 52 -9.76 11.88 -1.16
CA VAL A 52 -9.20 10.63 -0.63
C VAL A 52 -9.92 9.41 -1.24
N PHE A 53 -11.24 9.46 -1.34
CA PHE A 53 -12.02 8.40 -2.00
C PHE A 53 -11.61 8.22 -3.47
N PHE A 54 -11.42 9.31 -4.21
CA PHE A 54 -10.97 9.25 -5.59
C PHE A 54 -9.57 8.64 -5.73
N LEU A 55 -8.64 9.01 -4.84
CA LEU A 55 -7.31 8.38 -4.79
C LEU A 55 -7.37 6.88 -4.46
N MET A 56 -8.26 6.47 -3.56
CA MET A 56 -8.51 5.06 -3.27
C MET A 56 -9.02 4.32 -4.51
N VAL A 57 -9.97 4.89 -5.24
CA VAL A 57 -10.49 4.33 -6.49
C VAL A 57 -9.37 4.16 -7.53
N ILE A 58 -8.53 5.19 -7.72
CA ILE A 58 -7.36 5.08 -8.62
C ILE A 58 -6.45 3.92 -8.18
N GLN A 59 -6.18 3.77 -6.89
CA GLN A 59 -5.33 2.71 -6.39
C GLN A 59 -5.91 1.31 -6.65
N PHE A 60 -7.23 1.14 -6.48
CA PHE A 60 -7.91 -0.11 -6.84
C PHE A 60 -7.90 -0.37 -8.34
N ILE A 61 -8.09 0.66 -9.17
CA ILE A 61 -7.99 0.53 -10.62
C ILE A 61 -6.59 0.06 -11.02
N LEU A 62 -5.53 0.64 -10.44
CA LEU A 62 -4.15 0.21 -10.70
C LEU A 62 -3.93 -1.25 -10.32
N PHE A 63 -4.48 -1.70 -9.19
CA PHE A 63 -4.39 -3.09 -8.78
C PHE A 63 -5.12 -4.05 -9.72
N ILE A 64 -6.36 -3.73 -10.11
CA ILE A 64 -7.14 -4.52 -11.06
C ILE A 64 -6.44 -4.53 -12.43
N TYR A 65 -5.96 -3.38 -12.88
CA TYR A 65 -5.21 -3.23 -14.12
C TYR A 65 -3.98 -4.13 -14.12
N GLU A 66 -3.17 -4.13 -13.07
CA GLU A 66 -1.97 -4.97 -12.97
C GLU A 66 -2.31 -6.47 -12.98
N HIS A 67 -3.39 -6.88 -12.32
CA HIS A 67 -3.86 -8.28 -12.35
C HIS A 67 -4.39 -8.70 -13.72
N LEU A 68 -5.20 -7.85 -14.36
CA LEU A 68 -5.72 -8.10 -15.71
C LEU A 68 -4.59 -8.14 -16.75
N TYR A 69 -3.66 -7.19 -16.66
CA TYR A 69 -2.54 -7.07 -17.59
C TYR A 69 -1.59 -8.27 -17.52
N ASP A 70 -1.34 -8.78 -16.31
CA ASP A 70 -0.60 -10.03 -16.10
C ASP A 70 -1.38 -11.27 -16.54
N TRP A 71 -2.68 -11.35 -16.26
CA TRP A 71 -3.54 -12.46 -16.70
C TRP A 71 -3.62 -12.56 -18.22
N LEU A 72 -3.67 -11.43 -18.92
CA LEU A 72 -3.65 -11.36 -20.39
C LEU A 72 -2.26 -11.62 -20.98
N GLY A 73 -1.22 -11.76 -20.15
CA GLY A 73 0.15 -12.00 -20.62
C GLY A 73 0.78 -10.82 -21.37
N LEU A 74 0.15 -9.64 -21.36
CA LEU A 74 0.53 -8.48 -22.16
C LEU A 74 1.75 -7.72 -21.61
N ARG A 75 2.30 -8.18 -20.49
CA ARG A 75 3.42 -7.51 -19.82
C ARG A 75 4.62 -7.44 -20.74
N TRP A 76 5.08 -6.22 -21.03
CA TRP A 76 6.40 -6.00 -21.60
C TRP A 76 7.42 -6.48 -20.57
N ARG A 77 7.88 -7.71 -20.76
CA ARG A 77 8.88 -8.34 -19.94
C ARG A 77 10.23 -7.84 -20.43
N PHE A 78 11.06 -7.34 -19.52
CA PHE A 78 12.47 -7.15 -19.85
C PHE A 78 13.02 -8.51 -20.33
N PRO A 79 13.85 -8.57 -21.39
CA PRO A 79 14.35 -9.83 -21.93
C PRO A 79 15.00 -10.74 -20.87
N ASP A 80 15.61 -10.15 -19.85
CA ASP A 80 16.24 -10.90 -18.74
C ASP A 80 15.26 -11.50 -17.72
N SER A 81 13.97 -11.12 -17.78
CA SER A 81 12.91 -11.62 -16.88
C SER A 81 12.24 -12.91 -17.36
N GLU A 82 12.67 -13.45 -18.50
CA GLU A 82 12.17 -14.71 -19.08
C GLU A 82 12.74 -15.97 -18.45
N LYS A 83 13.75 -15.88 -17.58
CA LYS A 83 14.34 -17.08 -17.02
C LYS A 83 13.32 -17.74 -16.07
N GLU A 84 12.75 -18.86 -16.51
CA GLU A 84 11.85 -19.73 -15.71
C GLU A 84 12.48 -20.14 -14.38
N GLN A 85 13.81 -20.09 -14.31
CA GLN A 85 14.58 -20.22 -13.09
C GLN A 85 15.46 -18.98 -12.91
N PRO A 86 15.52 -18.41 -11.69
CA PRO A 86 16.41 -17.29 -11.41
C PRO A 86 17.85 -17.73 -11.73
N VAL A 87 18.52 -17.02 -12.64
CA VAL A 87 19.93 -17.27 -12.88
C VAL A 87 20.73 -16.85 -11.67
N GLU A 88 21.72 -17.67 -11.31
CA GLU A 88 22.65 -17.34 -10.24
C GLU A 88 23.45 -16.09 -10.64
N ILE A 89 23.12 -14.97 -10.01
CA ILE A 89 23.79 -13.69 -10.22
C ILE A 89 24.93 -13.60 -9.20
N GLY A 90 26.15 -13.32 -9.66
CA GLY A 90 27.29 -13.10 -8.77
C GLY A 90 27.01 -11.99 -7.73
N ARG A 91 27.58 -12.12 -6.52
CA ARG A 91 27.29 -11.23 -5.37
C ARG A 91 27.31 -9.72 -5.69
N GLY A 92 28.22 -9.29 -6.57
CA GLY A 92 28.36 -7.88 -6.96
C GLY A 92 27.26 -7.37 -7.90
N ALA A 93 26.63 -8.24 -8.69
CA ALA A 93 25.54 -7.89 -9.59
C ALA A 93 24.18 -7.94 -8.88
N ALA A 94 24.00 -8.81 -7.87
CA ALA A 94 22.77 -8.88 -7.07
C ALA A 94 22.49 -7.61 -6.23
N LEU A 95 23.51 -6.80 -5.96
CA LEU A 95 23.41 -5.54 -5.23
C LEU A 95 23.27 -4.32 -6.15
N ARG A 96 23.29 -4.52 -7.47
CA ARG A 96 23.13 -3.43 -8.43
C ARG A 96 21.66 -3.06 -8.52
N TYR A 97 21.36 -1.78 -8.28
CA TYR A 97 20.02 -1.25 -8.45
C TYR A 97 19.73 -1.12 -9.96
N ASP A 98 18.99 -2.07 -10.51
CA ASP A 98 18.73 -2.15 -11.96
C ASP A 98 17.65 -1.17 -12.46
N THR A 99 16.93 -0.49 -11.56
CA THR A 99 15.97 0.53 -11.97
C THR A 99 16.69 1.85 -12.23
N PRO A 100 16.75 2.37 -13.46
CA PRO A 100 17.44 3.61 -13.75
C PRO A 100 16.68 4.79 -13.13
N LEU A 101 17.14 5.26 -11.96
CA LEU A 101 16.62 6.47 -11.29
C LEU A 101 16.72 7.76 -12.14
N LYS A 102 17.37 7.69 -13.30
CA LYS A 102 17.56 8.80 -14.24
C LYS A 102 16.61 8.75 -15.45
N GLY A 103 15.74 7.75 -15.55
CA GLY A 103 14.78 7.65 -16.65
C GLY A 103 13.67 8.69 -16.52
N TRP A 104 13.30 9.34 -17.63
CA TRP A 104 12.16 10.28 -17.68
C TRP A 104 10.88 9.66 -17.11
N TYR A 105 10.64 8.38 -17.38
CA TYR A 105 9.51 7.64 -16.85
C TYR A 105 9.44 7.66 -15.31
N GLU A 106 10.55 7.36 -14.61
CA GLU A 106 10.58 7.30 -13.14
C GLU A 106 10.38 8.68 -12.52
N VAL A 107 10.96 9.72 -13.13
CA VAL A 107 10.78 11.11 -12.68
C VAL A 107 9.33 11.54 -12.87
N THR A 108 8.74 11.33 -14.06
CA THR A 108 7.35 11.68 -14.34
C THR A 108 6.39 10.93 -13.41
N LYS A 109 6.59 9.62 -13.22
CA LYS A 109 5.78 8.81 -12.30
C LYS A 109 5.88 9.31 -10.87
N THR A 110 7.09 9.58 -10.38
CA THR A 110 7.31 10.10 -9.02
C THR A 110 6.60 11.45 -8.83
N VAL A 111 6.79 12.37 -9.77
CA VAL A 111 6.14 13.69 -9.73
C VAL A 111 4.62 13.55 -9.71
N LEU A 112 4.05 12.69 -10.58
CA LEU A 112 2.61 12.45 -10.61
C LEU A 112 2.10 11.83 -9.31
N MET A 113 2.78 10.83 -8.75
CA MET A 113 2.37 10.17 -7.51
C MET A 113 2.46 11.09 -6.29
N VAL A 114 3.45 11.99 -6.25
CA VAL A 114 3.61 12.95 -5.16
C VAL A 114 2.62 14.11 -5.30
N ALA A 115 2.53 14.71 -6.50
CA ALA A 115 1.64 15.85 -6.74
C ALA A 115 0.16 15.49 -6.59
N SER A 116 -0.23 14.27 -6.99
CA SER A 116 -1.59 13.75 -6.78
C SER A 116 -1.86 13.27 -5.35
N GLY A 117 -0.89 13.31 -4.43
CA GLY A 117 -1.04 12.79 -3.07
C GLY A 117 -1.20 11.27 -2.96
N LEU A 118 -1.15 10.53 -4.07
CA LEU A 118 -1.27 9.06 -4.09
C LEU A 118 -0.14 8.39 -3.30
N ALA A 119 1.07 8.92 -3.37
CA ALA A 119 2.21 8.44 -2.59
C ALA A 119 1.96 8.58 -1.08
N LEU A 120 1.40 9.71 -0.65
CA LEU A 120 1.06 9.95 0.76
C LEU A 120 -0.06 9.02 1.23
N LEU A 121 -1.12 8.85 0.42
CA LEU A 121 -2.20 7.90 0.72
C LEU A 121 -1.65 6.49 0.95
N ARG A 122 -0.82 6.01 0.02
CA ARG A 122 -0.16 4.69 0.12
C ARG A 122 0.68 4.55 1.38
N PHE A 123 1.46 5.56 1.71
CA PHE A 123 2.28 5.57 2.92
C PHE A 123 1.44 5.49 4.19
N LEU A 124 0.37 6.31 4.29
CA LEU A 124 -0.53 6.31 5.45
C LEU A 124 -1.29 4.98 5.57
N MET A 125 -1.75 4.42 4.46
CA MET A 125 -2.36 3.08 4.44
C MET A 125 -1.36 2.01 4.90
N GLY A 126 -0.11 2.06 4.41
CA GLY A 126 0.94 1.12 4.79
C GLY A 126 1.24 1.15 6.29
N ILE A 127 1.37 2.33 6.87
CA ILE A 127 1.55 2.49 8.33
C ILE A 127 0.33 1.94 9.08
N THR A 128 -0.88 2.34 8.68
CA THR A 128 -2.09 1.94 9.39
C THR A 128 -2.28 0.43 9.37
N THR A 129 -2.13 -0.19 8.20
CA THR A 129 -2.25 -1.64 8.03
C THR A 129 -1.13 -2.40 8.73
N PHE A 130 0.10 -1.86 8.74
CA PHE A 130 1.21 -2.40 9.53
C PHE A 130 0.91 -2.41 11.03
N LEU A 131 0.41 -1.30 11.58
CA LEU A 131 0.04 -1.22 13.00
C LEU A 131 -1.04 -2.24 13.35
N VAL A 132 -2.07 -2.38 12.51
CA VAL A 132 -3.14 -3.37 12.73
C VAL A 132 -2.60 -4.80 12.63
N ALA A 133 -1.70 -5.09 11.70
CA ALA A 133 -1.04 -6.40 11.61
C ALA A 133 -0.22 -6.71 12.88
N VAL A 134 0.54 -5.74 13.38
CA VAL A 134 1.34 -5.89 14.60
C VAL A 134 0.44 -6.11 15.83
N VAL A 135 -0.66 -5.36 15.95
CA VAL A 135 -1.64 -5.57 17.02
C VAL A 135 -2.25 -6.97 16.92
N SER A 136 -2.62 -7.41 15.71
CA SER A 136 -3.16 -8.75 15.46
C SER A 136 -2.17 -9.85 15.91
N LEU A 137 -0.87 -9.68 15.62
CA LEU A 137 0.18 -10.58 16.09
C LEU A 137 0.33 -10.60 17.60
N ASN A 138 0.25 -9.44 18.26
CA ASN A 138 0.33 -9.39 19.72
C ASN A 138 -0.88 -10.10 20.35
N ILE A 139 -2.09 -9.86 19.82
CA ILE A 139 -3.32 -10.52 20.27
C ILE A 139 -3.25 -12.04 20.08
N MET A 140 -2.65 -12.50 18.99
CA MET A 140 -2.45 -13.92 18.70
C MET A 140 -1.79 -14.68 19.86
N THR A 141 -0.86 -14.04 20.57
CA THR A 141 -0.08 -14.63 21.68
C THR A 141 -0.75 -14.56 23.05
N LEU A 142 -1.91 -13.90 23.17
CA LEU A 142 -2.56 -13.69 24.47
C LEU A 142 -3.29 -14.92 24.99
N VAL A 143 -3.71 -15.83 24.10
CA VAL A 143 -4.50 -17.00 24.44
C VAL A 143 -3.86 -18.24 23.85
N ASP A 144 -3.53 -19.21 24.70
CA ASP A 144 -3.00 -20.51 24.29
C ASP A 144 -4.13 -21.41 23.77
N ASN A 145 -4.58 -21.11 22.55
CA ASN A 145 -5.59 -21.89 21.84
C ASN A 145 -5.23 -21.97 20.34
N PRO A 146 -5.14 -23.18 19.75
CA PRO A 146 -4.77 -23.34 18.34
C PRO A 146 -5.71 -22.61 17.36
N ARG A 147 -7.01 -22.55 17.64
CA ARG A 147 -7.98 -21.85 16.77
C ARG A 147 -7.82 -20.34 16.87
N TRP A 148 -7.53 -19.83 18.07
CA TRP A 148 -7.24 -18.41 18.29
C TRP A 148 -5.98 -18.00 17.52
N PHE A 149 -4.92 -18.80 17.65
CA PHE A 149 -3.67 -18.60 16.93
C PHE A 149 -3.90 -18.58 15.41
N GLN A 150 -4.65 -19.55 14.88
CA GLN A 150 -4.97 -19.61 13.45
C GLN A 150 -5.80 -18.41 12.98
N PHE A 151 -6.84 -18.01 13.73
CA PHE A 151 -7.70 -16.89 13.37
C PHE A 151 -6.91 -15.58 13.27
N TRP A 152 -6.11 -15.27 14.28
CA TRP A 152 -5.27 -14.07 14.27
C TRP A 152 -4.10 -14.17 13.30
N GLY A 153 -3.59 -15.39 13.06
CA GLY A 153 -2.61 -15.68 12.01
C GLY A 153 -3.15 -15.33 10.61
N TYR A 154 -4.37 -15.78 10.28
CA TYR A 154 -5.03 -15.43 9.01
C TYR A 154 -5.38 -13.94 8.92
N THR A 155 -5.81 -13.33 10.03
CA THR A 155 -6.07 -11.89 10.10
C THR A 155 -4.79 -11.10 9.82
N THR A 156 -3.66 -11.52 10.41
CA THR A 156 -2.35 -10.93 10.14
C THR A 156 -1.96 -11.10 8.67
N THR A 157 -2.14 -12.30 8.09
CA THR A 157 -1.89 -12.54 6.66
C THR A 157 -2.68 -11.58 5.77
N PHE A 158 -3.96 -11.38 6.07
CA PHE A 158 -4.80 -10.43 5.34
C PHE A 158 -4.22 -9.01 5.38
N TRP A 159 -3.85 -8.54 6.57
CA TRP A 159 -3.24 -7.21 6.71
C TRP A 159 -1.88 -7.10 6.04
N ILE A 160 -1.08 -8.18 6.01
CA ILE A 160 0.16 -8.20 5.24
C ILE A 160 -0.10 -8.01 3.74
N TYR A 161 -1.13 -8.64 3.17
CA TYR A 161 -1.52 -8.36 1.80
C TYR A 161 -1.96 -6.90 1.60
N CYS A 162 -2.66 -6.30 2.58
CA CYS A 162 -2.99 -4.86 2.54
C CYS A 162 -1.73 -3.97 2.58
N ILE A 163 -0.72 -4.32 3.38
CA ILE A 163 0.58 -3.62 3.41
C ILE A 163 1.23 -3.72 2.03
N MET A 164 1.33 -4.92 1.47
CA MET A 164 1.91 -5.15 0.14
C MET A 164 1.18 -4.34 -0.94
N PHE A 165 -0.15 -4.35 -0.93
CA PHE A 165 -0.99 -3.54 -1.81
C PHE A 165 -0.71 -2.04 -1.67
N SER A 166 -0.56 -1.56 -0.43
CA SER A 166 -0.25 -0.14 -0.18
C SER A 166 1.13 0.26 -0.71
N LEU A 167 2.12 -0.63 -0.59
CA LEU A 167 3.47 -0.42 -1.10
C LEU A 167 3.58 -0.59 -2.63
N GLY A 168 2.53 -1.07 -3.28
CA GLY A 168 2.51 -1.33 -4.73
C GLY A 168 3.06 -2.70 -5.15
N PHE A 169 3.26 -3.62 -4.19
CA PHE A 169 3.57 -5.01 -4.48
C PHE A 169 2.28 -5.78 -4.78
N TYR A 170 1.86 -5.75 -6.04
CA TYR A 170 0.61 -6.38 -6.47
C TYR A 170 0.75 -7.88 -6.76
N LYS A 171 1.93 -8.31 -7.21
CA LYS A 171 2.20 -9.71 -7.52
C LYS A 171 3.63 -10.07 -7.16
N ILE A 172 3.78 -11.10 -6.35
CA ILE A 172 5.07 -11.72 -6.04
C ILE A 172 5.08 -13.09 -6.70
N LYS A 173 6.07 -13.30 -7.56
CA LYS A 173 6.32 -14.61 -8.16
C LYS A 173 7.16 -15.42 -7.19
N ILE A 174 6.60 -16.53 -6.72
CA ILE A 174 7.31 -17.51 -5.92
C ILE A 174 7.71 -18.64 -6.86
N TYR A 175 9.01 -18.89 -6.95
CA TYR A 175 9.57 -19.99 -7.75
C TYR A 175 9.90 -21.16 -6.83
N GLY A 176 9.58 -22.38 -7.28
CA GLY A 176 9.73 -23.59 -6.47
C GLY A 176 8.65 -23.74 -5.40
N SER A 177 8.89 -24.62 -4.44
CA SER A 177 7.99 -24.87 -3.33
C SER A 177 8.75 -24.89 -2.00
N CYS A 178 8.13 -24.36 -0.95
CA CYS A 178 8.64 -24.56 0.40
C CYS A 178 8.53 -26.04 0.77
N ALA A 179 9.51 -26.55 1.51
CA ALA A 179 9.45 -27.91 2.04
C ALA A 179 8.14 -28.14 2.84
N PRO A 180 7.59 -29.36 2.90
CA PRO A 180 6.39 -29.66 3.67
C PRO A 180 6.63 -29.47 5.17
N ARG A 181 5.56 -29.33 5.97
CA ARG A 181 5.66 -29.16 7.44
C ARG A 181 6.32 -30.36 8.16
N SER A 182 6.38 -31.52 7.52
CA SER A 182 7.07 -32.71 8.04
C SER A 182 8.60 -32.65 7.97
N LYS A 183 9.15 -31.66 7.24
CA LYS A 183 10.60 -31.44 7.14
C LYS A 183 10.96 -30.13 7.82
N VAL A 184 12.14 -30.11 8.44
CA VAL A 184 12.73 -28.87 8.96
C VAL A 184 12.98 -27.93 7.79
N LYS A 185 12.53 -26.68 7.91
CA LYS A 185 12.70 -25.64 6.90
C LYS A 185 13.61 -24.57 7.46
N VAL A 186 14.73 -24.32 6.80
CA VAL A 186 15.59 -23.18 7.08
C VAL A 186 15.48 -22.25 5.89
N LEU A 187 14.91 -21.07 6.12
CA LEU A 187 14.73 -20.06 5.08
C LEU A 187 15.90 -19.08 5.16
N LEU A 188 16.67 -18.98 4.07
CA LEU A 188 17.75 -18.01 3.95
C LEU A 188 17.32 -16.92 2.96
N ALA A 189 17.14 -15.70 3.45
CA ALA A 189 17.01 -14.51 2.60
C ALA A 189 18.33 -13.76 2.54
N ASN A 190 18.63 -13.22 1.36
CA ASN A 190 19.54 -12.10 1.20
C ASN A 190 18.92 -10.89 1.89
N HIS A 191 19.26 -10.57 3.13
CA HIS A 191 18.58 -9.49 3.87
C HIS A 191 18.73 -8.12 3.19
N THR A 192 17.75 -7.71 2.38
CA THR A 192 17.76 -6.42 1.66
C THR A 192 16.75 -5.43 2.22
N ALA A 193 15.59 -5.90 2.66
CA ALA A 193 14.51 -5.03 3.14
C ALA A 193 13.49 -5.76 4.03
N MET A 194 12.79 -5.01 4.87
CA MET A 194 11.72 -5.54 5.74
C MET A 194 10.59 -6.24 4.98
N VAL A 195 10.40 -5.94 3.70
CA VAL A 195 9.40 -6.62 2.85
C VAL A 195 9.64 -8.12 2.79
N GLU A 196 10.88 -8.59 2.90
CA GLU A 196 11.23 -10.01 2.84
C GLU A 196 10.57 -10.79 3.97
N VAL A 197 10.52 -10.22 5.17
CA VAL A 197 9.87 -10.84 6.34
C VAL A 197 8.37 -10.99 6.08
N LEU A 198 7.74 -9.99 5.46
CA LEU A 198 6.33 -10.04 5.07
C LEU A 198 6.07 -11.14 4.04
N VAL A 199 6.92 -11.24 3.02
CA VAL A 199 6.82 -12.27 1.98
C VAL A 199 7.02 -13.66 2.56
N MET A 200 8.01 -13.83 3.43
CA MET A 200 8.28 -15.10 4.12
C MET A 200 7.11 -15.51 5.02
N TYR A 201 6.50 -14.56 5.72
CA TYR A 201 5.31 -14.82 6.52
C TYR A 201 4.18 -15.41 5.65
N VAL A 202 3.90 -14.77 4.50
CA VAL A 202 2.84 -15.20 3.58
C VAL A 202 3.18 -16.53 2.92
N ALA A 203 4.44 -16.73 2.51
CA ALA A 203 4.85 -17.92 1.75
C ALA A 203 5.03 -19.17 2.62
N ALA A 204 5.56 -19.02 3.84
CA ALA A 204 5.93 -20.14 4.70
C ALA A 204 5.08 -20.28 5.97
N GLY A 205 4.32 -19.24 6.35
CA GLY A 205 3.54 -19.15 7.59
C GLY A 205 4.44 -18.85 8.78
N LEU A 206 4.46 -17.58 9.22
CA LEU A 206 5.25 -17.03 10.34
C LEU A 206 6.48 -17.87 10.75
N PRO A 207 7.61 -17.78 10.02
CA PRO A 207 8.81 -18.52 10.38
C PRO A 207 9.43 -17.97 11.67
N SER A 208 10.05 -18.86 12.46
CA SER A 208 10.98 -18.44 13.51
C SER A 208 12.18 -17.74 12.88
N PHE A 209 12.58 -16.61 13.47
CA PHE A 209 13.70 -15.80 13.00
C PHE A 209 14.68 -15.53 14.15
N VAL A 210 15.91 -15.16 13.77
CA VAL A 210 16.94 -14.78 14.72
C VAL A 210 16.86 -13.28 14.98
N SER A 211 16.72 -12.90 16.24
CA SER A 211 16.63 -11.50 16.66
C SER A 211 17.63 -11.21 17.78
N ARG A 212 18.05 -9.95 17.91
CA ARG A 212 18.85 -9.54 19.06
C ARG A 212 17.98 -9.37 20.31
N MET A 213 18.56 -9.56 21.49
CA MET A 213 17.83 -9.39 22.75
C MET A 213 17.34 -7.96 22.98
N GLU A 214 18.07 -6.95 22.50
CA GLU A 214 17.69 -5.54 22.69
C GLU A 214 16.36 -5.20 22.01
N ASN A 215 15.97 -5.97 20.99
CA ASN A 215 14.69 -5.79 20.31
C ASN A 215 13.48 -6.09 21.23
N LEU A 216 13.67 -6.79 22.35
CA LEU A 216 12.62 -6.98 23.36
C LEU A 216 12.19 -5.67 24.03
N ALA A 217 13.07 -4.66 24.04
CA ALA A 217 12.74 -3.35 24.59
C ALA A 217 11.81 -2.54 23.68
N ILE A 218 11.69 -2.91 22.39
CA ILE A 218 10.82 -2.22 21.43
C ILE A 218 9.37 -2.64 21.69
N PRO A 219 8.45 -1.68 21.96
CA PRO A 219 7.04 -1.98 22.14
C PRO A 219 6.47 -2.76 20.95
N LEU A 220 5.57 -3.71 21.23
CA LEU A 220 4.92 -4.59 20.25
C LEU A 220 5.83 -5.60 19.52
N PHE A 221 7.15 -5.42 19.55
CA PHE A 221 8.10 -6.36 18.95
C PHE A 221 8.19 -7.66 19.77
N SER A 222 7.97 -7.58 21.07
CA SER A 222 7.83 -8.75 21.97
C SER A 222 6.75 -9.73 21.50
N GLY A 223 5.60 -9.23 21.02
CA GLY A 223 4.55 -10.09 20.47
C GLY A 223 4.98 -10.82 19.21
N ILE A 224 5.76 -10.17 18.33
CA ILE A 224 6.30 -10.80 17.12
C ILE A 224 7.30 -11.91 17.49
N ILE A 225 8.20 -11.63 18.44
CA ILE A 225 9.17 -12.61 18.95
C ILE A 225 8.46 -13.84 19.51
N ARG A 226 7.45 -13.64 20.38
CA ARG A 226 6.67 -14.73 20.98
C ARG A 226 5.86 -15.50 19.95
N ALA A 227 5.22 -14.80 19.02
CA ALA A 227 4.39 -15.39 17.99
C ALA A 227 5.18 -16.31 17.04
N SER A 228 6.43 -15.95 16.78
CA SER A 228 7.32 -16.66 15.86
C SER A 228 8.22 -17.70 16.52
N ASP A 229 8.22 -17.80 17.86
CA ASP A 229 9.24 -18.51 18.62
C ASP A 229 10.67 -18.10 18.18
N ALA A 230 10.92 -16.78 18.11
CA ALA A 230 12.19 -16.26 17.64
C ALA A 230 13.37 -16.63 18.55
N ILE A 231 14.50 -16.95 17.93
CA ILE A 231 15.76 -17.23 18.63
C ILE A 231 16.42 -15.90 18.97
N LEU A 232 16.54 -15.63 20.27
CA LEU A 232 17.15 -14.41 20.79
C LEU A 232 18.65 -14.60 21.00
N VAL A 233 19.44 -13.66 20.49
CA VAL A 233 20.91 -13.67 20.59
C VAL A 233 21.35 -12.50 21.46
N ASP A 234 22.04 -12.84 22.54
CA ASP A 234 22.83 -11.90 23.34
C ASP A 234 24.23 -11.73 22.71
N ARG A 235 24.73 -10.50 22.67
CA ARG A 235 26.06 -10.15 22.14
C ARG A 235 26.90 -9.39 23.16
N SER A 236 26.48 -9.41 24.42
CA SER A 236 27.18 -8.73 25.52
C SER A 236 28.40 -9.51 26.05
N ASP A 237 28.65 -10.71 25.54
CA ASP A 237 29.82 -11.57 25.81
C ASP A 237 30.76 -11.69 24.59
#